data_AF-A0A7X6BMF4-F1
#
_entry.id   AF-A0A7X6BMF4-F1
#
_cell.length_a   1.000
_cell.length_b   1.000
_cell.length_c   1.000
_cell.angle_alpha   90.00
_cell.angle_beta   90.00
_cell.angle_gamma   90.00
#
_symmetry.space_group_name_H-M   'P 1'
#
loop_
_entity.id
_entity.type
_entity.pdbx_description
1 polymer ?
#
loop_
_entity_poly.entity_id
_entity_poly.type
_entity_poly.pdbx_seq_one_letter_code
_entity_poly.pdbx_strand_id
1 'polypeptide(L)'
;MIALATAFTLIAAASEPARAELCLAHINTMIAEEANATGRVAGPSWFIRDWWSARLPEEGSAEALSTEQRTQLELSMPERKAADPDAYRAELQSCVREAIDGGALP
;
A
#
# COMPACT_ATOMS: atom_id res chain seq x y z
N MET A 1 -41.70 -9.63 -30.97
CA MET A 1 -41.32 -9.08 -29.65
C MET A 1 -39.99 -9.71 -29.29
N ILE A 2 -38.89 -8.96 -29.43
CA ILE A 2 -37.53 -9.45 -29.19
C ILE A 2 -37.18 -9.09 -27.74
N ALA A 3 -37.04 -10.09 -26.88
CA ALA A 3 -36.54 -9.91 -25.53
C ALA A 3 -35.02 -9.73 -25.61
N LEU A 4 -34.55 -8.49 -25.43
CA LEU A 4 -33.13 -8.20 -25.22
C LEU A 4 -32.74 -8.73 -23.83
N ALA A 5 -31.94 -9.79 -23.80
CA ALA A 5 -31.23 -10.20 -22.59
C ALA A 5 -30.09 -9.21 -22.34
N THR A 6 -30.28 -8.30 -21.39
CA THR A 6 -29.20 -7.47 -20.85
C THR A 6 -28.23 -8.35 -20.07
N ALA A 7 -27.05 -8.59 -20.64
CA ALA A 7 -25.92 -9.18 -19.94
C ALA A 7 -25.46 -8.22 -18.83
N PHE A 8 -25.58 -8.67 -17.59
CA PHE A 8 -25.08 -7.97 -16.41
C PHE A 8 -23.59 -8.29 -16.28
N THR A 9 -22.72 -7.39 -16.73
CA THR A 9 -21.27 -7.49 -16.52
C THR A 9 -20.99 -7.21 -15.04
N LEU A 10 -20.70 -8.26 -14.28
CA LEU A 10 -20.12 -8.14 -12.94
C LEU A 10 -18.72 -7.54 -13.06
N ILE A 11 -18.62 -6.23 -12.85
CA ILE A 11 -17.33 -5.57 -12.59
C ILE A 11 -16.96 -6.00 -11.17
N ALA A 12 -16.06 -6.98 -11.04
CA ALA A 12 -15.37 -7.25 -9.79
C ALA A 12 -14.51 -6.01 -9.49
N ALA A 13 -15.02 -5.08 -8.68
CA ALA A 13 -14.18 -4.07 -8.06
C ALA A 13 -13.14 -4.84 -7.24
N ALA A 14 -11.87 -4.78 -7.64
CA ALA A 14 -10.80 -5.30 -6.81
C ALA A 14 -10.93 -4.60 -5.45
N SER A 15 -11.18 -5.36 -4.39
CA SER A 15 -11.21 -4.83 -3.04
C SER A 15 -9.89 -4.12 -2.78
N GLU A 16 -9.94 -2.90 -2.26
CA GLU A 16 -8.72 -2.20 -1.88
C GLU A 16 -7.91 -3.08 -0.92
N PRO A 17 -6.57 -3.12 -1.07
CA PRO A 17 -5.74 -3.90 -0.17
C PRO A 17 -5.95 -3.44 1.28
N ALA A 18 -5.76 -4.36 2.23
CA ALA A 18 -5.80 -4.03 3.64
C ALA A 18 -4.88 -2.83 3.92
N ARG A 19 -5.31 -1.95 4.84
CA ARG A 19 -4.60 -0.70 5.16
C ARG A 19 -3.11 -0.91 5.43
N ALA A 20 -2.78 -1.96 6.17
CA ALA A 20 -1.40 -2.31 6.50
C ALA A 20 -0.57 -2.71 5.27
N GLU A 21 -1.14 -3.47 4.33
CA GLU A 21 -0.47 -3.88 3.09
C GLU A 21 -0.18 -2.65 2.21
N LEU A 22 -1.16 -1.75 2.07
CA LEU A 22 -1.02 -0.52 1.31
C LEU A 22 0.03 0.43 1.91
N CYS A 23 -0.05 0.65 3.22
CA CYS A 23 0.89 1.53 3.91
C CYS A 23 2.30 0.96 3.90
N LEU A 24 2.46 -0.35 4.04
CA LEU A 24 3.78 -0.98 3.93
C LEU A 24 4.38 -0.77 2.52
N ALA A 25 3.58 -0.90 1.46
CA ALA A 25 4.05 -0.65 0.09
C ALA A 25 4.50 0.80 -0.14
N HIS A 26 3.77 1.78 0.41
CA HIS A 26 4.16 3.19 0.40
C HIS A 26 5.50 3.43 1.11
N ILE A 27 5.64 2.91 2.33
CA ILE A 27 6.85 3.09 3.14
C ILE A 27 8.06 2.41 2.50
N ASN A 28 7.89 1.20 1.97
CA ASN A 28 8.95 0.49 1.25
C ASN A 28 9.40 1.27 0.00
N THR A 29 8.45 1.85 -0.74
CA THR A 29 8.77 2.69 -1.91
C THR A 29 9.55 3.93 -1.52
N MET A 30 9.10 4.66 -0.49
CA MET A 30 9.80 5.84 0.02
C MET A 30 11.23 5.50 0.49
N ILE A 31 11.40 4.41 1.24
CA ILE A 31 12.71 3.94 1.69
C ILE A 31 13.63 3.63 0.50
N ALA A 32 13.12 2.93 -0.51
CA ALA A 32 13.89 2.58 -1.70
C ALA A 32 14.29 3.84 -2.50
N GLU A 33 13.39 4.80 -2.67
CA GLU A 33 13.66 6.07 -3.35
C GLU A 33 14.75 6.88 -2.62
N GLU A 34 14.64 7.03 -1.30
CA GLU A 34 15.64 7.76 -0.49
C GLU A 34 17.00 7.06 -0.50
N ALA A 35 17.02 5.73 -0.36
CA ALA A 35 18.23 4.93 -0.44
C ALA A 35 18.91 5.09 -1.81
N ASN A 36 18.14 5.06 -2.90
CA ASN A 36 18.66 5.24 -4.26
C ASN A 36 19.16 6.67 -4.51
N ALA A 37 18.47 7.68 -3.98
CA ALA A 37 18.80 9.08 -4.21
C ALA A 37 20.00 9.56 -3.39
N THR A 38 20.14 9.09 -2.14
CA THR A 38 21.10 9.65 -1.18
C THR A 38 22.09 8.63 -0.62
N GLY A 39 21.89 7.34 -0.87
CA GLY A 39 22.62 6.26 -0.21
C GLY A 39 22.33 6.14 1.29
N ARG A 40 21.31 6.84 1.79
CA ARG A 40 20.94 6.91 3.20
C ARG A 40 19.42 6.84 3.34
N VAL A 41 18.96 6.36 4.49
CA VAL A 41 17.54 6.34 4.87
C VAL A 41 17.44 6.90 6.28
N ALA A 42 16.47 7.80 6.52
CA ALA A 42 16.24 8.35 7.86
C ALA A 42 15.86 7.22 8.84
N GLY A 43 16.46 7.22 10.03
CA GLY A 43 16.24 6.20 11.06
C GLY A 43 14.76 5.90 11.39
N PRO A 44 13.88 6.92 11.50
CA PRO A 44 12.45 6.70 11.77
C PRO A 44 11.72 5.84 10.73
N SER A 45 12.18 5.80 9.48
CA SER A 45 11.49 5.09 8.41
C SER A 45 11.45 3.57 8.64
N TRP A 46 12.50 3.00 9.25
CA TRP A 46 12.55 1.57 9.56
C TRP A 46 11.57 1.19 10.68
N PHE A 47 11.45 2.02 11.71
CA PHE A 47 10.48 1.79 12.77
C PHE A 47 9.04 1.83 12.27
N ILE A 48 8.73 2.77 11.38
CA ILE A 48 7.41 2.87 10.74
C ILE A 48 7.14 1.65 9.85
N ARG A 49 8.13 1.19 9.08
CA ARG A 49 8.03 -0.03 8.27
C ARG A 49 7.68 -1.23 9.16
N ASP A 50 8.47 -1.46 10.19
CA ASP A 50 8.32 -2.62 11.07
C ASP A 50 6.98 -2.58 11.83
N TRP A 51 6.52 -1.39 12.21
CA TRP A 51 5.20 -1.19 12.83
C TRP A 51 4.06 -1.60 11.91
N TRP A 52 4.14 -1.29 10.61
CA TRP A 52 3.17 -1.73 9.61
C TRP A 52 3.27 -3.22 9.31
N SER A 53 4.49 -3.77 9.22
CA SER A 53 4.71 -5.21 9.03
C SER A 53 4.08 -6.04 10.15
N ALA A 54 4.16 -5.59 11.41
CA ALA A 54 3.56 -6.27 12.56
C ALA A 54 2.02 -6.27 12.55
N ARG A 55 1.38 -5.51 11.65
CA ARG A 55 -0.07 -5.35 11.51
C ARG A 55 -0.61 -5.93 10.21
N LEU A 56 0.23 -6.60 9.44
CA LEU A 56 -0.24 -7.33 8.27
C LEU A 56 -1.29 -8.36 8.69
N PRO A 57 -2.34 -8.58 7.87
CA PRO A 57 -3.30 -9.63 8.13
C PRO A 57 -2.62 -11.00 8.21
N GLU A 58 -3.21 -11.92 8.97
CA GLU A 58 -2.71 -13.29 9.10
C GLU A 58 -2.67 -13.98 7.73
N GLU A 59 -1.57 -14.66 7.41
CA GLU A 59 -1.43 -15.37 6.14
C GLU A 59 -2.57 -16.37 5.91
N GLY A 60 -3.20 -16.31 4.74
CA GLY A 60 -4.36 -17.15 4.40
C GLY A 60 -5.71 -16.59 4.88
N SER A 61 -5.73 -15.47 5.61
CA SER A 61 -6.98 -14.74 5.86
C SER A 61 -7.52 -14.08 4.59
N ALA A 62 -8.81 -13.75 4.58
CA ALA A 62 -9.47 -13.13 3.41
C ALA A 62 -8.92 -11.73 3.07
N GLU A 63 -8.30 -11.05 4.04
CA GLU A 63 -7.72 -9.71 3.89
C GLU A 63 -6.22 -9.76 3.54
N ALA A 64 -5.57 -10.90 3.75
CA ALA A 64 -4.15 -11.06 3.44
C ALA A 64 -3.92 -11.14 1.94
N LEU A 65 -2.97 -10.35 1.46
CA LEU A 65 -2.44 -10.51 0.12
C LEU A 65 -1.50 -11.72 0.07
N SER A 66 -1.53 -12.45 -1.04
CA SER A 66 -0.47 -13.40 -1.37
C SER A 66 0.86 -12.66 -1.60
N THR A 67 1.98 -13.37 -1.50
CA THR A 67 3.30 -12.78 -1.81
C THR A 67 3.34 -12.14 -3.18
N GLU A 68 2.78 -12.80 -4.19
CA GLU A 68 2.70 -12.25 -5.56
C GLU A 68 1.89 -10.97 -5.60
N GLN A 69 0.72 -10.92 -4.93
CA GLN A 69 -0.10 -9.72 -4.86
C GLN A 69 0.62 -8.56 -4.14
N ARG A 70 1.37 -8.84 -3.07
CA ARG A 70 2.20 -7.83 -2.39
C ARG A 70 3.27 -7.27 -3.31
N THR A 71 3.98 -8.14 -4.03
CA THR A 71 4.98 -7.72 -5.02
C THR A 71 4.35 -6.85 -6.11
N GLN A 72 3.18 -7.23 -6.64
CA GLN A 72 2.48 -6.41 -7.63
C GLN A 72 2.04 -5.06 -7.06
N LEU A 73 1.57 -5.04 -5.80
CA LEU A 73 1.21 -3.80 -5.12
C LEU A 73 2.42 -2.85 -5.00
N GLU A 74 3.57 -3.35 -4.56
CA GLU A 74 4.80 -2.56 -4.49
C GLU A 74 5.24 -2.04 -5.86
N LEU A 75 5.22 -2.91 -6.89
CA LEU A 75 5.58 -2.53 -8.26
C LEU A 75 4.63 -1.50 -8.89
N SER A 76 3.39 -1.42 -8.40
CA SER A 76 2.40 -0.42 -8.87
C SER A 76 2.61 0.98 -8.29
N MET A 77 3.41 1.14 -7.22
CA MET A 77 3.55 2.43 -6.52
C MET A 77 4.08 3.56 -7.42
N PRO A 78 5.07 3.37 -8.31
CA PRO A 78 5.51 4.40 -9.24
C PRO A 78 4.39 4.87 -10.19
N GLU A 79 3.56 3.95 -10.67
CA GLU A 79 2.42 4.29 -11.54
C GLU A 79 1.36 5.09 -10.79
N ARG A 80 1.03 4.67 -9.55
CA ARG A 80 0.11 5.43 -8.67
C ARG A 80 0.62 6.84 -8.40
N LYS A 81 1.92 6.98 -8.10
CA LYS A 81 2.59 8.27 -7.88
C LYS A 81 2.59 9.15 -9.12
N ALA A 82 2.77 8.57 -10.31
CA ALA A 82 2.75 9.31 -11.57
C ALA A 82 1.32 9.75 -11.96
N ALA A 83 0.32 8.92 -11.68
CA ALA A 83 -1.09 9.21 -11.98
C ALA A 83 -1.64 10.35 -11.12
N ASP A 84 -1.34 10.36 -9.82
CA ASP A 84 -1.73 11.43 -8.90
C ASP A 84 -0.67 11.63 -7.79
N PRO A 85 0.31 12.52 -8.00
CA PRO A 85 1.38 12.77 -7.04
C PRO A 85 0.91 13.31 -5.69
N ASP A 86 -0.17 14.11 -5.69
CA ASP A 86 -0.67 14.77 -4.48
C ASP A 86 -1.47 13.80 -3.63
N ALA A 87 -2.32 12.97 -4.24
CA ALA A 87 -2.99 11.88 -3.54
C ALA A 87 -1.98 10.85 -3.01
N TYR A 88 -0.97 10.46 -3.80
CA TYR A 88 0.09 9.58 -3.35
C TYR A 88 0.81 10.13 -2.12
N ARG A 89 1.20 11.41 -2.14
CA ARG A 89 1.85 12.06 -1.00
C ARG A 89 0.92 12.13 0.22
N ALA A 90 -0.36 12.45 0.03
CA ALA A 90 -1.32 12.51 1.12
C ALA A 90 -1.52 11.13 1.78
N GLU A 91 -1.60 10.06 0.99
CA GLU A 91 -1.72 8.70 1.48
C GLU A 91 -0.46 8.25 2.24
N LEU A 92 0.73 8.51 1.70
CA LEU A 92 2.01 8.25 2.37
C LEU A 92 2.08 8.99 3.72
N GLN A 93 1.74 10.28 3.75
CA GLN A 93 1.76 11.06 4.99
C GLN A 93 0.72 10.58 6.01
N SER A 94 -0.43 10.12 5.54
CA SER A 94 -1.45 9.47 6.38
C SER A 94 -0.90 8.19 7.02
N CYS A 95 -0.25 7.31 6.23
CA CYS A 95 0.38 6.08 6.73
C CYS A 95 1.50 6.35 7.76
N VAL A 96 2.32 7.38 7.53
CA VAL A 96 3.36 7.81 8.48
C VAL A 96 2.74 8.30 9.78
N ARG A 97 1.73 9.18 9.70
CA ARG A 97 1.08 9.75 10.89
C ARG A 97 0.38 8.68 11.71
N GLU A 98 -0.37 7.80 11.05
CA GLU A 98 -1.08 6.69 11.71
C GLU A 98 -0.11 5.77 12.47
N ALA A 99 1.05 5.46 11.89
CA ALA A 99 2.08 4.68 12.58
C ALA A 99 2.66 5.43 13.78
N ILE A 100 2.98 6.72 13.63
CA ILE A 100 3.51 7.55 14.72
C ILE A 100 2.51 7.65 15.88
N ASP A 101 1.25 7.99 15.58
CA ASP A 101 0.17 8.10 16.56
C ASP A 101 -0.10 6.73 17.23
N GLY A 102 0.14 5.64 16.50
CA GLY A 102 0.07 4.27 16.99
C GLY A 102 1.32 3.76 17.71
N GLY A 103 2.30 4.62 17.99
CA GLY A 103 3.49 4.28 18.79
C GLY A 103 4.60 3.59 18.01
N ALA A 104 4.76 3.87 16.72
CA ALA A 104 5.88 3.35 15.93
C ALA A 104 7.24 3.88 16.41
N LEU A 105 7.29 5.07 17.01
CA LEU A 105 8.53 5.67 17.49
C LEU A 105 8.75 5.36 18.98
N PRO A 106 9.99 5.03 19.39
CA PRO A 106 10.36 4.81 20.79
C PRO A 106 10.45 6.10 21.62
#